data_AF-A0A6P5SSJ5-F1
#
_entry.id   AF-A0A6P5SSJ5-F1
#
_cell.length_a   1.000
_cell.length_b   1.000
_cell.length_c   1.000
_cell.angle_alpha   90.00
_cell.angle_beta   90.00
_cell.angle_gamma   90.00
#
_symmetry.space_group_name_H-M   'P 1'
#
loop_
_entity.id
_entity.type
_entity.pdbx_description
1 polymer ?
#
loop_
_entity_poly.entity_id
_entity_poly.type
_entity_poly.pdbx_seq_one_letter_code
_entity_poly.pdbx_strand_id
1 'polypeptide(L)'
;MHEFCIQAHFSQLGLPIRDYVTDLKSVLDQILIGLQEILEGVTDIDLVVNLKLREEALLAKCLGRRICSECGGNYNVACIDIKGEDGKPGMYMAPLLPPPHCASKLITRSDDTEEVVKERLRIYNDKSQPVEGFYRSRGKLLEFDLPGGIPESWPKLLQALNLEDHEDKQSAAA
;
A
#
# COMPACT_ATOMS: atom_id res chain seq x y z
N MET A 1 -27.39 12.08 -3.30
CA MET A 1 -27.52 13.33 -4.07
C MET A 1 -26.39 14.25 -3.68
N HIS A 2 -25.34 14.30 -4.48
CA HIS A 2 -24.48 15.47 -4.69
C HIS A 2 -23.74 15.17 -5.99
N GLU A 3 -24.43 15.45 -7.10
CA GLU A 3 -23.87 15.49 -8.44
C GLU A 3 -22.84 16.63 -8.49
N PHE A 4 -21.59 16.30 -8.79
CA PHE A 4 -20.66 17.26 -9.36
C PHE A 4 -20.90 17.28 -10.87
N CYS A 5 -21.74 18.22 -11.29
CA CYS A 5 -21.98 18.54 -12.69
C CYS A 5 -20.76 19.31 -13.22
N ILE A 6 -19.81 18.62 -13.86
CA ILE A 6 -18.81 19.28 -14.72
C ILE A 6 -19.48 19.44 -16.08
N GLN A 7 -20.07 20.61 -16.29
CA GLN A 7 -20.64 21.01 -17.58
C GLN A 7 -19.49 21.42 -18.51
N ALA A 8 -18.81 20.43 -19.09
CA ALA A 8 -17.92 20.66 -20.22
C ALA A 8 -18.78 20.82 -21.49
N HIS A 9 -18.69 21.99 -22.13
CA HIS A 9 -19.32 22.27 -23.42
C HIS A 9 -18.73 21.35 -24.50
N PHE A 10 -19.38 20.22 -24.77
CA PHE A 10 -19.06 19.33 -25.88
C PHE A 10 -20.04 19.56 -27.03
N SER A 11 -19.65 20.37 -28.02
CA SER A 11 -20.46 20.58 -29.22
C SER A 11 -19.74 20.36 -30.55
N GLN A 12 -18.50 19.86 -30.63
CA GLN A 12 -17.83 19.81 -31.94
C GLN A 12 -17.00 18.57 -32.30
N LEU A 13 -16.89 17.53 -31.48
CA LEU A 13 -16.04 16.38 -31.85
C LEU A 13 -16.83 15.07 -31.77
N GLY A 14 -17.39 14.67 -32.90
CA GLY A 14 -18.12 13.42 -33.08
C GLY A 14 -17.21 12.20 -33.06
N LEU A 15 -16.69 11.84 -31.89
CA LEU A 15 -15.92 10.61 -31.67
C LEU A 15 -16.65 9.65 -30.70
N PRO A 16 -16.53 8.33 -30.90
CA PRO A 16 -17.27 7.33 -30.14
C PRO A 16 -16.84 7.28 -28.66
N ILE A 17 -17.82 7.01 -27.78
CA ILE A 17 -17.73 6.98 -26.30
C ILE A 17 -16.55 6.14 -25.74
N ARG A 18 -16.00 5.21 -26.53
CA ARG A 18 -14.92 4.31 -26.13
C ARG A 18 -13.55 5.00 -25.94
N ASP A 19 -13.36 6.17 -26.54
CA ASP A 19 -12.10 6.94 -26.47
C ASP A 19 -12.03 7.91 -25.26
N TYR A 20 -13.15 8.14 -24.57
CA TYR A 20 -13.21 9.06 -23.43
C TYR A 20 -12.68 8.46 -22.11
N VAL A 21 -12.66 7.12 -21.98
CA VAL A 21 -12.17 6.44 -20.77
C VAL A 21 -10.64 6.51 -20.67
N THR A 22 -9.94 6.45 -21.81
CA THR A 22 -8.49 6.68 -21.89
C THR A 22 -8.12 8.13 -21.56
N ASP A 23 -8.98 9.08 -21.92
CA ASP A 23 -8.77 10.49 -21.66
C ASP A 23 -8.90 10.81 -20.15
N LEU A 24 -9.92 10.29 -19.47
CA LEU A 24 -10.08 10.52 -18.03
C LEU A 24 -8.95 9.89 -17.18
N LYS A 25 -8.47 8.69 -17.55
CA LYS A 25 -7.32 8.06 -16.88
C LYS A 25 -6.06 8.90 -17.08
N SER A 26 -5.77 9.30 -18.32
CA SER A 26 -4.64 10.17 -18.65
C SER A 26 -4.70 11.51 -17.90
N VAL A 27 -5.89 12.12 -17.80
CA VAL A 27 -6.10 13.37 -17.07
C VAL A 27 -5.88 13.17 -15.56
N LEU A 28 -6.38 12.08 -14.97
CA LEU A 28 -6.13 11.76 -13.55
C LEU A 28 -4.64 11.52 -13.28
N ASP A 29 -3.95 10.81 -14.16
CA ASP A 29 -2.51 10.56 -14.07
C ASP A 29 -1.72 11.88 -14.14
N GLN A 30 -2.11 12.79 -15.05
CA GLN A 30 -1.52 14.13 -15.15
C GLN A 30 -1.78 14.99 -13.91
N ILE A 31 -2.99 14.93 -13.32
CA ILE A 31 -3.30 15.64 -12.07
C ILE A 31 -2.44 15.10 -10.92
N LEU A 32 -2.29 13.78 -10.82
CA LEU A 32 -1.45 13.15 -9.81
C LEU A 32 0.01 13.57 -9.97
N ILE A 33 0.54 13.53 -11.18
CA ILE A 33 1.89 13.99 -11.50
C ILE A 33 2.07 15.47 -11.15
N GLY A 34 1.14 16.32 -11.59
CA GLY A 34 1.18 17.76 -11.31
C GLY A 34 1.13 18.07 -9.81
N LEU A 35 0.40 17.28 -9.02
CA LEU A 35 0.41 17.41 -7.56
C LEU A 35 1.80 17.09 -6.97
N GLN A 36 2.49 16.08 -7.51
CA GLN A 36 3.86 15.76 -7.07
C GLN A 36 4.86 16.84 -7.46
N GLU A 37 4.71 17.47 -8.62
CA GLU A 37 5.53 18.62 -9.02
C GLU A 37 5.31 19.83 -8.11
N ILE A 38 4.06 20.11 -7.74
CA ILE A 38 3.75 21.16 -6.76
C ILE A 38 4.40 20.82 -5.42
N LEU A 39 4.32 19.57 -4.98
CA LEU A 39 4.90 19.14 -3.70
C LEU A 39 6.44 19.28 -3.70
N GLU A 40 7.12 18.89 -4.77
CA GLU A 40 8.56 19.11 -4.94
C GLU A 40 8.93 20.60 -4.99
N GLY A 41 8.03 21.45 -5.51
CA GLY A 41 8.18 22.90 -5.47
C GLY A 41 8.04 23.52 -4.07
N VAL A 42 7.41 22.80 -3.13
CA VAL A 42 7.22 23.23 -1.73
C VAL A 42 8.28 22.65 -0.80
N THR A 43 8.67 21.38 -1.02
CA THR A 43 9.69 20.68 -0.24
C THR A 43 10.46 19.73 -1.15
N ASP A 44 11.77 19.62 -0.95
CA ASP A 44 12.50 18.56 -1.63
C ASP A 44 12.11 17.21 -1.04
N ILE A 45 11.98 16.23 -1.92
CA ILE A 45 11.68 14.84 -1.56
C ILE A 45 12.94 14.05 -1.88
N ASP A 46 13.69 13.66 -0.84
CA ASP A 46 14.95 12.95 -1.04
C ASP A 46 14.72 11.50 -1.50
N LEU A 47 13.68 10.86 -0.97
CA LEU A 47 13.44 9.43 -1.15
C LEU A 47 11.95 9.08 -1.01
N VAL A 48 11.48 8.21 -1.88
CA VAL A 48 10.17 7.54 -1.80
C VAL A 48 10.41 6.05 -1.72
N VAL A 49 9.87 5.40 -0.69
CA VAL A 49 10.00 3.96 -0.49
C VAL A 49 8.70 3.27 -0.89
N ASN A 50 8.76 2.40 -1.90
CA ASN A 50 7.65 1.53 -2.28
C ASN A 50 7.80 0.16 -1.60
N LEU A 51 7.02 -0.05 -0.54
CA LEU A 51 6.97 -1.31 0.20
C LEU A 51 6.09 -2.32 -0.54
N LYS A 52 6.72 -3.30 -1.18
CA LYS A 52 6.05 -4.34 -1.95
C LYS A 52 5.86 -5.58 -1.09
N LEU A 53 4.65 -6.14 -1.13
CA LEU A 53 4.33 -7.42 -0.52
C LEU A 53 3.69 -8.31 -1.58
N ARG A 54 3.93 -9.62 -1.50
CA ARG A 54 3.28 -10.60 -2.38
C ARG A 54 1.77 -10.46 -2.33
N GLU A 55 1.12 -10.58 -3.50
CA GLU A 55 -0.32 -10.42 -3.63
C GLU A 55 -1.08 -11.43 -2.76
N GLU A 56 -0.63 -12.69 -2.75
CA GLU A 56 -1.22 -13.73 -1.90
C GLU A 56 -1.18 -13.37 -0.42
N ALA A 57 -0.09 -12.74 0.03
CA ALA A 57 0.05 -12.27 1.41
C ALA A 57 -0.86 -11.06 1.69
N LEU A 58 -0.95 -10.09 0.78
CA LEU A 58 -1.86 -8.94 0.91
C LEU A 58 -3.31 -9.40 0.99
N LEU A 59 -3.71 -10.33 0.13
CA LEU A 59 -5.06 -10.91 0.12
C LEU A 59 -5.37 -11.58 1.46
N ALA A 60 -4.51 -12.49 1.91
CA ALA A 60 -4.68 -13.18 3.18
C ALA A 60 -4.73 -12.20 4.37
N LYS A 61 -3.91 -11.14 4.37
CA LYS A 61 -3.93 -10.12 5.44
C LYS A 61 -5.22 -9.29 5.41
N CYS A 62 -5.77 -8.95 4.25
CA CYS A 62 -7.06 -8.26 4.18
C CYS A 62 -8.20 -9.13 4.72
N LEU A 63 -8.30 -10.38 4.25
CA LEU A 63 -9.33 -11.33 4.70
C LEU A 63 -9.17 -11.71 6.19
N GLY A 64 -7.94 -11.72 6.68
CA GLY A 64 -7.59 -11.98 8.08
C GLY A 64 -7.79 -10.79 9.02
N ARG A 65 -8.13 -9.60 8.52
CA ARG A 65 -8.27 -8.40 9.36
C ARG A 65 -9.44 -8.54 10.33
N ARG A 66 -9.22 -8.15 11.57
CA ARG A 66 -10.22 -8.14 12.64
C ARG A 66 -10.15 -6.83 13.39
N ILE A 67 -11.31 -6.33 13.80
CA ILE A 67 -11.44 -5.12 14.62
C ILE A 67 -12.19 -5.52 15.89
N CYS A 68 -11.70 -5.10 17.06
CA CYS A 68 -12.47 -5.27 18.29
C CYS A 68 -13.60 -4.24 18.32
N SER A 69 -14.85 -4.68 18.44
CA SER A 69 -16.02 -3.80 18.48
C SER A 69 -16.11 -2.91 19.71
N GLU A 70 -15.33 -3.19 20.77
CA GLU A 70 -15.33 -2.39 22.00
C GLU A 70 -14.17 -1.41 22.10
N CYS A 71 -12.93 -1.84 21.82
CA CYS A 71 -11.75 -0.98 21.96
C CYS A 71 -11.26 -0.38 20.64
N GLY A 72 -11.80 -0.80 19.50
CA GLY A 72 -11.36 -0.34 18.18
C GLY A 72 -9.98 -0.87 17.74
N GLY A 73 -9.34 -1.74 18.52
CA GLY A 73 -8.04 -2.33 18.20
C GLY A 73 -8.07 -3.15 16.91
N ASN A 74 -7.01 -3.03 16.11
CA ASN A 74 -6.83 -3.78 14.86
C ASN A 74 -5.97 -5.01 15.08
N TYR A 75 -6.46 -6.15 14.63
CA TYR A 75 -5.83 -7.46 14.75
C TYR A 75 -5.83 -8.16 13.40
N ASN A 76 -5.05 -9.22 13.28
CA ASN A 76 -5.00 -10.00 12.06
C ASN A 76 -4.78 -11.48 12.38
N VAL A 77 -5.76 -12.31 12.05
CA VAL A 77 -5.71 -13.75 12.33
C VAL A 77 -4.99 -14.55 11.25
N ALA A 78 -4.60 -13.92 10.13
CA ALA A 78 -3.88 -14.62 9.07
C ALA A 78 -2.44 -14.92 9.51
N CYS A 79 -2.09 -16.21 9.39
CA CYS A 79 -0.71 -16.69 9.46
C CYS A 79 -0.23 -16.87 8.01
N ILE A 80 0.80 -16.12 7.62
CA ILE A 80 1.39 -16.23 6.29
C ILE A 80 2.60 -17.15 6.40
N ASP A 81 2.58 -18.27 5.67
CA ASP A 81 3.70 -19.20 5.55
C ASP A 81 3.82 -19.62 4.07
N ILE A 82 4.38 -18.73 3.27
CA ILE A 82 4.60 -18.97 1.84
C ILE A 82 5.97 -19.62 1.71
N LYS A 83 6.00 -20.84 1.20
CA LYS A 83 7.27 -21.54 0.93
C LYS A 83 8.01 -20.87 -0.23
N GLY A 84 9.33 -20.96 -0.20
CA GLY A 84 10.15 -20.50 -1.33
C GLY A 84 9.96 -21.44 -2.52
N GLU A 85 9.76 -20.87 -3.70
CA GLU A 85 9.57 -21.58 -4.96
C GLU A 85 10.12 -20.73 -6.11
N ASP A 86 10.64 -21.36 -7.16
CA ASP A 86 11.16 -20.70 -8.37
C ASP A 86 12.15 -19.55 -8.11
N GLY A 87 13.07 -19.75 -7.16
CA GLY A 87 14.08 -18.74 -6.80
C GLY A 87 13.54 -17.57 -5.97
N LYS A 88 12.25 -17.54 -5.65
CA LYS A 88 11.69 -16.56 -4.69
C LYS A 88 11.90 -17.07 -3.27
N PRO A 89 12.39 -16.24 -2.35
CA PRO A 89 12.54 -16.64 -0.95
C PRO A 89 11.17 -16.96 -0.33
N GLY A 90 11.16 -17.83 0.68
CA GLY A 90 9.98 -18.02 1.52
C GLY A 90 9.62 -16.74 2.27
N MET A 91 8.38 -16.66 2.78
CA MET A 91 7.91 -15.56 3.61
C MET A 91 7.09 -16.09 4.75
N TYR A 92 7.42 -15.60 5.93
CA TYR A 92 6.66 -15.88 7.14
C TYR A 92 6.18 -14.59 7.78
N MET A 93 4.88 -14.54 8.12
CA MET A 93 4.31 -13.47 8.94
C MET A 93 3.38 -14.09 9.99
N ALA A 94 3.77 -13.96 11.25
CA ALA A 94 2.93 -14.37 12.37
C ALA A 94 1.60 -13.57 12.40
N PRO A 95 0.51 -14.19 12.90
CA PRO A 95 -0.73 -13.46 13.15
C PRO A 95 -0.54 -12.42 14.27
N LEU A 96 -1.31 -11.35 14.20
CA LEU A 96 -1.45 -10.36 15.27
C LEU A 96 -2.74 -10.68 16.02
N LEU A 97 -2.65 -11.57 17.01
CA LEU A 97 -3.80 -12.06 17.75
C LEU A 97 -4.30 -11.04 18.79
N PRO A 98 -5.62 -11.02 19.06
CA PRO A 98 -6.18 -10.17 20.11
C PRO A 98 -5.78 -10.65 21.52
N PRO A 99 -5.74 -9.74 22.50
CA PRO A 99 -5.72 -10.15 23.91
C PRO A 99 -7.04 -10.85 24.30
N PRO A 100 -7.08 -11.63 25.39
CA PRO A 100 -8.25 -12.42 25.78
C PRO A 100 -9.56 -11.63 25.88
N HIS A 101 -9.50 -10.39 26.40
CA HIS A 101 -10.67 -9.54 26.57
C HIS A 101 -11.26 -9.02 25.24
N CYS A 102 -10.53 -9.10 24.13
CA CYS A 102 -10.98 -8.71 22.78
C CYS A 102 -11.38 -9.91 21.91
N ALA A 103 -10.94 -11.13 22.24
CA ALA A 103 -11.05 -12.29 21.35
C ALA A 103 -12.50 -12.63 20.92
N SER A 104 -13.46 -12.51 21.83
CA SER A 104 -14.89 -12.76 21.56
C SER A 104 -15.62 -11.60 20.88
N LYS A 105 -14.97 -10.45 20.71
CA LYS A 105 -15.55 -9.18 20.23
C LYS A 105 -14.99 -8.78 18.87
N LEU A 106 -14.29 -9.70 18.21
CA LEU A 106 -13.70 -9.46 16.91
C LEU A 106 -14.77 -9.50 15.82
N ILE A 107 -14.83 -8.42 15.05
CA ILE A 107 -15.65 -8.29 13.86
C ILE A 107 -14.75 -8.12 12.63
N THR A 108 -15.29 -8.46 11.46
CA THR A 108 -14.66 -8.20 10.15
C THR A 108 -15.22 -6.91 9.56
N ARG A 109 -14.50 -6.29 8.63
CA ARG A 109 -15.10 -5.24 7.80
C ARG A 109 -15.95 -5.88 6.72
N SER A 110 -17.02 -5.19 6.33
CA SER A 110 -17.93 -5.65 5.28
C SER A 110 -17.27 -5.70 3.90
N ASP A 111 -16.20 -4.94 3.68
CA ASP A 111 -15.48 -4.84 2.40
C ASP A 111 -14.27 -5.79 2.28
N ASP A 112 -14.03 -6.66 3.26
CA ASP A 112 -12.97 -7.68 3.22
C ASP A 112 -13.47 -8.98 2.56
N THR A 113 -13.93 -8.88 1.30
CA THR A 113 -14.16 -10.05 0.44
C THR A 113 -13.03 -10.20 -0.56
N GLU A 114 -12.82 -11.41 -1.07
CA GLU A 114 -11.73 -11.68 -2.02
C GLU A 114 -11.84 -10.81 -3.28
N GLU A 115 -13.05 -10.68 -3.82
CA GLU A 115 -13.34 -9.90 -5.03
C GLU A 115 -13.05 -8.42 -4.81
N VAL A 116 -13.50 -7.87 -3.68
CA VAL A 116 -13.29 -6.46 -3.34
C VAL A 116 -11.81 -6.18 -3.10
N VAL A 117 -11.10 -7.08 -2.42
CA VAL A 117 -9.67 -6.92 -2.15
C VAL A 117 -8.87 -6.98 -3.46
N LYS A 118 -9.14 -7.94 -4.34
CA LYS A 118 -8.48 -8.05 -5.65
C LYS A 118 -8.72 -6.81 -6.50
N GLU A 119 -9.95 -6.31 -6.55
CA GLU A 119 -10.25 -5.09 -7.31
C GLU A 119 -9.55 -3.87 -6.70
N ARG A 120 -9.48 -3.75 -5.37
CA ARG A 120 -8.72 -2.69 -4.70
C ARG A 120 -7.23 -2.76 -5.02
N LEU A 121 -6.63 -3.95 -5.04
CA LEU A 121 -5.22 -4.13 -5.42
C LEU A 121 -4.98 -3.75 -6.87
N ARG A 122 -5.87 -4.15 -7.79
CA ARG A 122 -5.83 -3.76 -9.20
C ARG A 122 -5.89 -2.24 -9.38
N ILE A 123 -6.86 -1.59 -8.74
CA ILE A 123 -7.02 -0.12 -8.77
C ILE A 123 -5.81 0.57 -8.15
N TYR A 124 -5.29 0.07 -7.03
CA TYR A 124 -4.10 0.63 -6.39
C TYR A 124 -2.91 0.60 -7.35
N ASN A 125 -2.62 -0.56 -7.95
CA ASN A 125 -1.53 -0.71 -8.91
C ASN A 125 -1.72 0.24 -10.10
N ASP A 126 -2.93 0.28 -10.69
CA ASP A 126 -3.23 1.18 -11.81
C ASP A 126 -2.97 2.66 -11.49
N LYS A 127 -3.30 3.09 -10.27
CA LYS A 127 -3.17 4.49 -9.83
C LYS A 127 -1.79 4.83 -9.27
N SER A 128 -1.04 3.85 -8.76
CA SER A 128 0.30 4.06 -8.24
C SER A 128 1.34 4.13 -9.36
N GLN A 129 1.12 3.43 -10.48
CA GLN A 129 2.07 3.39 -11.60
C GLN A 129 2.58 4.76 -12.08
N PRO A 130 1.74 5.78 -12.31
CA PRO A 130 2.22 7.10 -12.74
C PRO A 130 3.09 7.78 -11.68
N VAL A 131 2.73 7.65 -10.40
CA VAL A 131 3.48 8.24 -9.27
C VAL A 131 4.81 7.52 -9.05
N GLU A 132 4.81 6.19 -9.14
CA GLU A 132 6.04 5.40 -9.12
C GLU A 132 6.95 5.80 -10.29
N GLY A 133 6.40 5.91 -11.51
CA GLY A 133 7.12 6.36 -12.69
C GLY A 133 7.76 7.74 -12.52
N PHE A 134 7.02 8.67 -11.90
CA PHE A 134 7.47 10.04 -11.62
C PHE A 134 8.71 10.09 -10.71
N TYR A 135 8.73 9.32 -9.62
CA TYR A 135 9.89 9.30 -8.72
C TYR A 135 11.01 8.38 -9.22
N ARG A 136 10.68 7.33 -9.97
CA ARG A 136 11.65 6.43 -10.60
C ARG A 136 12.49 7.17 -11.65
N SER A 137 11.87 7.98 -12.51
CA SER A 137 12.59 8.76 -13.52
C SER A 137 13.52 9.82 -12.93
N ARG A 138 13.26 10.24 -11.68
CA ARG A 138 14.09 11.17 -10.90
C ARG A 138 15.16 10.47 -10.04
N GLY A 139 15.22 9.14 -10.04
CA GLY A 139 16.14 8.39 -9.18
C GLY A 139 15.82 8.46 -7.68
N LYS A 140 14.59 8.87 -7.33
CA LYS A 140 14.12 9.07 -5.95
C LYS A 140 13.29 7.90 -5.42
N LEU A 141 13.04 6.86 -6.23
CA LEU A 141 12.23 5.71 -5.83
C LEU A 141 13.11 4.53 -5.40
N LEU A 142 12.96 4.10 -4.15
CA LEU A 142 13.46 2.82 -3.63
C LEU A 142 12.33 1.80 -3.62
N GLU A 143 12.49 0.73 -4.40
CA GLU A 143 11.60 -0.42 -4.32
C GLU A 143 12.11 -1.41 -3.28
N PHE A 144 11.26 -1.81 -2.34
CA PHE A 144 11.63 -2.69 -1.24
C PHE A 144 10.62 -3.83 -1.09
N ASP A 145 11.01 -5.04 -1.49
CA ASP A 145 10.22 -6.24 -1.29
C ASP A 145 10.32 -6.70 0.17
N LEU A 146 9.18 -6.71 0.85
CA LEU A 146 9.07 -7.19 2.22
C LEU A 146 9.35 -8.70 2.23
N PRO A 147 10.40 -9.16 2.93
CA PRO A 147 10.74 -10.57 3.00
C PRO A 147 9.77 -11.36 3.90
N GLY A 148 9.13 -10.69 4.87
CA GLY A 148 8.40 -11.33 5.95
C GLY A 148 7.68 -10.35 6.87
N GLY A 149 7.38 -10.81 8.08
CA GLY A 149 6.83 -9.96 9.15
C GLY A 149 7.80 -8.85 9.57
N ILE A 150 7.35 -7.99 10.48
CA ILE A 150 8.17 -6.88 11.01
C ILE A 150 9.57 -7.32 11.47
N PRO A 151 9.75 -8.41 12.23
CA PRO A 151 11.08 -8.81 12.71
C PRO A 151 12.08 -9.10 11.59
N GLU A 152 11.60 -9.56 10.43
CA GLU A 152 12.47 -9.85 9.28
C GLU A 152 12.61 -8.63 8.35
N SER A 153 11.53 -7.87 8.19
CA SER A 153 11.47 -6.75 7.25
C SER A 153 12.15 -5.48 7.78
N TRP A 154 12.02 -5.20 9.08
CA TRP A 154 12.52 -3.95 9.67
C TRP A 154 14.05 -3.81 9.58
N PRO A 155 14.86 -4.80 9.98
CA PRO A 155 16.32 -4.68 9.88
C PRO A 155 16.81 -4.52 8.44
N LYS A 156 16.18 -5.23 7.49
CA LYS A 156 16.52 -5.13 6.06
C LYS A 156 16.12 -3.78 5.48
N LEU A 157 15.01 -3.19 5.93
CA LEU A 157 14.60 -1.86 5.52
C LEU A 157 15.57 -0.80 6.04
N LEU A 158 15.94 -0.84 7.32
CA LEU A 158 16.94 0.07 7.88
C LEU A 158 18.27 -0.03 7.14
N GLN A 159 18.73 -1.25 6.85
CA GLN A 159 19.92 -1.48 6.04
C GLN A 159 19.79 -0.85 4.64
N ALA A 160 18.65 -1.03 3.96
CA ALA A 160 18.40 -0.45 2.64
C ALA A 160 18.36 1.09 2.67
N LEU A 161 17.96 1.67 3.80
CA LEU A 161 17.95 3.11 4.04
C LEU A 161 19.30 3.65 4.57
N ASN A 162 20.29 2.78 4.78
CA ASN A 162 21.57 3.11 5.44
C ASN A 162 21.35 3.82 6.79
N LEU A 163 20.34 3.37 7.53
CA LEU A 163 20.07 3.80 8.90
C LEU A 163 20.62 2.74 9.85
N GLU A 164 21.47 3.16 10.80
CA GLU A 164 21.88 2.28 11.90
C GLU A 164 20.76 2.25 12.94
N ASP A 165 20.42 1.06 13.42
CA ASP A 165 19.60 0.90 14.61
C ASP A 165 20.50 1.31 15.79
N HIS A 166 20.42 2.56 16.22
CA HIS A 166 20.96 2.98 17.50
C HIS A 166 20.05 2.41 18.59
N GLU A 167 20.10 1.09 18.82
CA GLU A 167 19.69 0.56 20.11
C GLU A 167 20.66 1.15 21.13
N ASP A 168 20.14 2.07 21.95
CA ASP A 168 20.82 2.67 23.08
C ASP A 168 21.52 1.59 23.92
N LYS A 169 22.84 1.43 23.72
CA LYS A 169 23.74 0.80 24.69
C LYS A 169 23.95 1.69 25.91
N GLN A 170 22.88 2.30 26.43
CA GLN A 170 22.87 3.09 27.66
C GLN A 170 21.77 2.58 28.61
N SER A 171 21.80 1.29 28.95
CA SER A 171 21.14 0.75 30.16
C SER A 171 21.68 -0.65 30.49
N ALA A 172 22.99 -0.76 30.71
CA ALA A 172 23.58 -1.92 31.41
C ALA A 172 24.91 -1.58 32.12
N ALA A 173 25.13 -0.30 32.44
CA ALA A 173 26.23 0.15 33.30
C ALA A 173 25.72 1.25 34.22
N ALA A 174 24.94 0.86 35.23
CA ALA A 174 24.69 1.62 36.45
C ALA A 174 24.34 0.63 37.56
#